data_AF-A0A8G2BIJ7-F1
#
_entry.id   AF-A0A8G2BIJ7-F1
#
_cell.length_a   1.000
_cell.length_b   1.000
_cell.length_c   1.000
_cell.angle_alpha   90.00
_cell.angle_beta   90.00
_cell.angle_gamma   90.00
#
_symmetry.space_group_name_H-M   'P 1'
#
loop_
_entity.id
_entity.type
_entity.pdbx_description
1 polymer ?
#
loop_
_entity_poly.entity_id
_entity_poly.type
_entity_poly.pdbx_seq_one_letter_code
_entity_poly.pdbx_strand_id
1 'polypeptide(L)'
;MITRRKLRWRIQHWLEARLPGLLTCAQFEALVDAYIDGELGPVARATVDFHMRTCPVCLRYVAAYRKVRDMAADTLTRPEAEALDAIPEDLVAAILAARDAEAGRKTP
;
A
#
# COMPACT_ATOMS: atom_id res chain seq x y z
N MET A 1 33.82 -2.82 -18.62
CA MET A 1 33.00 -1.69 -18.11
C MET A 1 31.71 -2.24 -17.47
N ILE A 2 31.64 -2.31 -16.13
CA ILE A 2 30.40 -2.68 -15.45
C ILE A 2 29.50 -1.44 -15.45
N THR A 3 28.38 -1.50 -16.17
CA THR A 3 27.41 -0.40 -16.19
C THR A 3 26.83 -0.17 -14.79
N ARG A 4 26.63 1.09 -14.39
CA ARG A 4 26.09 1.46 -13.06
C ARG A 4 24.83 0.68 -12.69
N ARG A 5 24.00 0.32 -13.69
CA ARG A 5 22.80 -0.51 -13.56
C ARG A 5 23.08 -1.97 -13.18
N LYS A 6 24.10 -2.60 -13.77
CA LYS A 6 24.53 -3.97 -13.42
C LYS A 6 25.22 -4.03 -12.05
N LEU A 7 26.00 -3.00 -11.72
CA LEU A 7 26.66 -2.91 -10.41
C LEU A 7 25.63 -2.77 -9.27
N ARG A 8 24.64 -1.87 -9.42
CA ARG A 8 23.55 -1.69 -8.46
C ARG A 8 22.71 -2.96 -8.26
N TRP A 9 22.36 -3.66 -9.35
CA TRP A 9 21.62 -4.93 -9.25
C TRP A 9 22.40 -6.01 -8.48
N ARG A 10 23.71 -6.12 -8.71
CA ARG A 10 24.58 -7.08 -8.00
C ARG A 10 24.73 -6.75 -6.51
N ILE A 11 24.84 -5.47 -6.16
CA ILE A 11 24.92 -5.02 -4.77
C ILE A 11 23.58 -5.24 -4.07
N GLN A 12 22.47 -4.91 -4.73
CA GLN A 12 21.12 -5.05 -4.18
C GLN A 12 20.79 -6.53 -3.88
N HIS A 13 21.05 -7.42 -4.84
CA HIS A 13 20.83 -8.86 -4.65
C HIS A 13 21.75 -9.48 -3.59
N TRP A 14 22.95 -8.93 -3.41
CA TRP A 14 23.87 -9.34 -2.34
C TRP A 14 23.37 -8.87 -0.95
N LEU A 15 22.84 -7.65 -0.85
CA LEU A 15 22.27 -7.12 0.40
C LEU A 15 21.00 -7.88 0.81
N GLU A 16 20.11 -8.17 -0.15
CA GLU A 16 18.89 -8.98 0.04
C GLU A 16 19.19 -10.40 0.56
N ALA A 17 20.32 -10.99 0.16
CA ALA A 17 20.70 -12.34 0.56
C ALA A 17 21.52 -12.43 1.87
N ARG A 18 22.04 -11.31 2.40
CA ARG A 18 23.02 -11.32 3.51
C ARG A 18 22.69 -10.43 4.72
N LEU A 19 21.65 -9.60 4.68
CA LEU A 19 21.26 -8.75 5.82
C LEU A 19 19.91 -9.16 6.40
N PRO A 20 19.87 -9.90 7.52
CA PRO A 20 18.63 -10.15 8.24
C PRO A 20 18.06 -8.81 8.74
N GLY A 21 16.85 -8.46 8.29
CA GLY A 21 16.18 -7.18 8.59
C GLY A 21 15.89 -6.31 7.36
N LEU A 22 16.41 -6.66 6.18
CA LEU A 22 15.99 -6.04 4.92
C LEU A 22 14.80 -6.80 4.31
N LEU A 23 13.74 -6.06 4.03
CA LEU A 23 12.57 -6.55 3.30
C LEU A 23 12.97 -6.94 1.88
N THR A 24 12.62 -8.15 1.45
CA THR A 24 12.76 -8.59 0.05
C THR A 24 11.65 -7.99 -0.82
N CYS A 25 11.82 -7.97 -2.15
CA CYS A 25 10.77 -7.52 -3.06
C CYS A 25 9.46 -8.33 -2.90
N ALA A 26 9.56 -9.65 -2.65
CA ALA A 26 8.39 -10.50 -2.43
C ALA A 26 7.69 -10.20 -1.10
N GLN A 27 8.45 -9.96 -0.02
CA GLN A 27 7.88 -9.53 1.26
C GLN A 27 7.26 -8.13 1.17
N PHE A 28 7.84 -7.27 0.34
CA PHE A 28 7.30 -5.94 0.05
C PHE A 28 5.93 -6.02 -0.64
N GLU A 29 5.79 -6.88 -1.64
CA GLU A 29 4.51 -7.08 -2.33
C GLU A 29 3.40 -7.49 -1.36
N ALA A 30 3.70 -8.34 -0.37
CA ALA A 30 2.74 -8.73 0.67
C ALA A 30 2.33 -7.59 1.62
N LEU A 31 3.10 -6.49 1.68
CA LEU A 31 2.82 -5.34 2.55
C LEU A 31 2.25 -4.14 1.79
N VAL A 32 2.18 -4.19 0.46
CA VAL A 32 1.87 -3.01 -0.36
C VAL A 32 0.46 -2.49 -0.15
N ASP A 33 -0.52 -3.40 0.01
CA ASP A 33 -1.93 -3.01 0.21
C ASP A 33 -2.09 -2.22 1.50
N ALA A 34 -1.71 -2.82 2.64
CA ALA A 34 -1.71 -2.17 3.94
C ALA A 34 -0.85 -0.89 3.99
N TYR A 35 0.25 -0.84 3.23
CA TYR A 35 1.07 0.37 3.13
C TYR A 35 0.29 1.54 2.50
N ILE A 36 -0.41 1.26 1.40
CA ILE A 36 -1.21 2.26 0.66
C ILE A 36 -2.44 2.66 1.47
N ASP A 37 -3.08 1.71 2.14
CA ASP A 37 -4.30 1.93 2.92
C ASP A 37 -4.02 2.62 4.27
N GLY A 38 -2.76 2.85 4.62
CA GLY A 38 -2.42 3.54 5.87
C GLY A 38 -2.34 2.62 7.10
N GLU A 39 -2.55 1.32 6.93
CA GLU A 39 -2.79 0.35 8.01
C GLU A 39 -1.51 -0.20 8.67
N LEU A 40 -0.35 0.01 8.04
CA LEU A 40 0.92 -0.38 8.63
C LEU A 40 1.27 0.46 9.86
N GLY A 41 1.65 -0.23 10.94
CA GLY A 41 2.31 0.39 12.09
C GLY A 41 3.63 1.07 11.70
N PRO A 42 4.17 1.95 12.57
CA PRO A 42 5.26 2.86 12.23
C PRO A 42 6.55 2.15 11.81
N VAL A 43 6.89 1.03 12.45
CA VAL A 43 8.08 0.24 12.13
C VAL A 43 7.95 -0.41 10.74
N ALA A 44 6.81 -1.04 10.45
CA ALA A 44 6.57 -1.68 9.17
C ALA A 44 6.55 -0.65 8.02
N ARG A 45 5.91 0.50 8.25
CA ARG A 45 5.93 1.62 7.30
C ARG A 45 7.34 2.10 6.98
N ALA A 46 8.17 2.32 8.01
CA ALA A 46 9.56 2.76 7.83
C ALA A 46 10.39 1.74 7.04
N THR A 47 10.18 0.45 7.26
CA THR A 47 10.84 -0.63 6.51
C THR A 47 10.46 -0.62 5.03
N VAL A 48 9.17 -0.45 4.72
CA VAL A 48 8.66 -0.35 3.34
C VAL A 48 9.17 0.92 2.65
N ASP A 49 9.19 2.06 3.35
CA ASP A 49 9.74 3.33 2.86
C ASP A 49 11.24 3.22 2.54
N PHE A 50 12.00 2.59 3.43
CA PHE A 50 13.42 2.32 3.22
C PHE A 50 13.64 1.43 1.99
N HIS A 51 12.83 0.39 1.83
CA HIS A 51 12.91 -0.49 0.67
C HIS A 51 12.66 0.27 -0.64
N MET A 52 11.64 1.13 -0.73
CA MET A 52 11.40 1.92 -1.94
C MET A 52 12.53 2.92 -2.27
N ARG A 53 13.19 3.47 -1.25
CA ARG A 53 14.34 4.38 -1.46
C ARG A 53 15.56 3.65 -2.03
N THR A 54 15.68 2.35 -1.76
CA THR A 54 16.83 1.52 -2.17
C THR A 54 16.55 0.69 -3.42
N CYS A 55 15.28 0.32 -3.66
CA CYS A 55 14.83 -0.48 -4.79
C CYS A 55 13.94 0.35 -5.74
N PRO A 56 14.48 0.83 -6.88
CA PRO A 56 13.70 1.61 -7.85
C PRO A 56 12.61 0.80 -8.57
N VAL A 57 12.68 -0.54 -8.54
CA VAL A 57 11.65 -1.42 -9.10
C VAL A 57 10.40 -1.38 -8.24
N CYS A 58 10.54 -1.55 -6.92
CA CYS A 58 9.43 -1.51 -5.98
C CYS A 58 8.79 -0.12 -5.86
N LEU A 59 9.59 0.95 -5.99
CA LEU A 59 9.05 2.31 -6.11
C LEU A 59 8.13 2.45 -7.34
N ARG A 60 8.56 1.94 -8.50
CA ARG A 60 7.76 1.94 -9.73
C ARG A 60 6.53 1.03 -9.61
N TYR A 61 6.66 -0.10 -8.94
CA TYR A 61 5.55 -1.02 -8.67
C TYR A 61 4.45 -0.32 -7.88
N VAL A 62 4.77 0.37 -6.78
CA VAL A 62 3.76 1.11 -6.00
C VAL A 62 3.10 2.22 -6.83
N ALA A 63 3.88 2.95 -7.64
CA ALA A 63 3.32 3.96 -8.51
C ALA A 63 2.33 3.36 -9.54
N ALA A 64 2.67 2.22 -10.14
CA ALA A 64 1.80 1.52 -11.07
C ALA A 64 0.55 0.97 -10.36
N TYR A 65 0.73 0.39 -9.18
CA TYR A 65 -0.36 -0.16 -8.37
C TYR A 65 -1.37 0.92 -7.96
N ARG A 66 -0.89 2.08 -7.47
CA ARG A 66 -1.75 3.25 -7.18
C ARG A 66 -2.55 3.67 -8.40
N LYS A 67 -1.89 3.79 -9.56
CA LYS A 67 -2.57 4.14 -10.81
C LYS A 67 -3.68 3.16 -11.18
N VAL A 68 -3.44 1.85 -11.06
CA VAL A 68 -4.47 0.84 -11.33
C VAL A 68 -5.64 0.97 -10.35
N ARG A 69 -5.37 1.21 -9.07
CA ARG A 69 -6.40 1.47 -8.07
C ARG A 69 -7.22 2.71 -8.36
N ASP A 70 -6.57 3.81 -8.76
CA ASP A 70 -7.25 5.05 -9.10
C ASP A 70 -8.17 4.84 -10.32
N MET A 71 -7.69 4.13 -11.36
CA MET A 71 -8.51 3.78 -12.53
C MET A 71 -9.70 2.88 -12.17
N ALA A 72 -9.51 1.91 -11.27
CA ALA A 72 -10.58 1.05 -10.79
C ALA A 72 -11.59 1.86 -9.96
N ALA A 73 -11.11 2.73 -9.09
CA ALA A 73 -11.94 3.65 -8.32
C ALA A 73 -12.76 4.54 -9.26
N ASP A 74 -12.16 5.21 -10.26
CA ASP A 74 -12.87 6.04 -11.23
C ASP A 74 -14.00 5.27 -11.95
N THR A 75 -13.78 3.99 -12.24
CA THR A 75 -14.79 3.12 -12.87
C THR A 75 -15.97 2.86 -11.94
N LEU A 76 -15.72 2.65 -10.64
CA LEU A 76 -16.72 2.44 -9.60
C LEU A 76 -17.39 3.74 -9.15
N THR A 77 -16.68 4.87 -9.26
CA THR A 77 -17.13 6.20 -8.83
C THR A 77 -17.89 6.91 -9.95
N ARG A 78 -18.14 6.28 -11.10
CA ARG A 78 -19.13 6.77 -12.06
C ARG A 78 -20.51 6.50 -11.46
N PRO A 79 -21.12 7.46 -10.75
CA PRO A 79 -22.37 7.19 -10.09
C PRO A 79 -23.42 7.28 -11.20
N GLU A 80 -24.12 6.20 -11.47
CA GLU A 80 -25.51 6.40 -11.83
C GLU A 80 -26.11 7.06 -10.59
N ALA A 81 -26.46 8.35 -10.68
CA ALA A 81 -26.95 9.13 -9.53
C ALA A 81 -28.08 8.38 -8.79
N GLU A 82 -28.88 7.62 -9.53
CA GLU A 82 -29.91 6.69 -9.04
C GLU A 82 -29.40 5.60 -8.08
N ALA A 83 -28.15 5.15 -8.19
CA ALA A 83 -27.58 4.14 -7.30
C ALA A 83 -27.21 4.70 -5.92
N LEU A 84 -26.85 5.99 -5.84
CA LEU A 84 -26.59 6.65 -4.55
C LEU A 84 -27.89 7.00 -3.82
N ASP A 85 -28.93 7.40 -4.56
CA ASP A 85 -30.27 7.64 -4.02
C ASP A 85 -30.95 6.35 -3.51
N ALA A 86 -30.49 5.18 -3.97
CA ALA A 86 -30.98 3.87 -3.54
C ALA A 86 -30.31 3.32 -2.27
N ILE A 87 -29.32 4.02 -1.69
CA ILE A 87 -28.63 3.55 -0.48
C ILE A 87 -29.54 3.75 0.74
N PRO A 88 -29.89 2.68 1.48
CA PRO A 88 -30.72 2.78 2.67
C PRO A 88 -30.04 3.57 3.81
N GLU A 89 -30.80 4.45 4.46
CA GLU A 89 -30.31 5.33 5.54
C GLU A 89 -29.85 4.56 6.78
N ASP A 90 -30.50 3.42 7.06
CA ASP A 90 -30.15 2.53 8.17
C ASP A 90 -28.78 1.87 7.97
N LEU A 91 -28.41 1.54 6.73
CA LEU A 91 -27.08 1.03 6.40
C LEU A 91 -26.01 2.10 6.64
N VAL A 92 -26.26 3.35 6.22
CA VAL A 92 -25.34 4.47 6.45
C VAL A 92 -25.15 4.68 7.95
N ALA A 93 -26.23 4.70 8.72
CA ALA A 93 -26.18 4.82 10.18
C ALA A 93 -25.39 3.67 10.84
N ALA A 94 -25.59 2.43 10.40
CA ALA A 94 -24.88 1.27 10.91
C ALA A 94 -23.37 1.33 10.64
N ILE A 95 -22.96 1.76 9.44
CA ILE A 95 -21.54 1.92 9.08
C ILE A 95 -20.88 3.01 9.94
N LEU A 96 -21.53 4.16 10.12
CA LEU A 96 -21.01 5.25 10.95
C LEU A 96 -20.84 4.80 12.41
N ALA A 97 -21.85 4.14 12.98
CA ALA A 97 -21.79 3.61 14.34
C ALA A 97 -20.65 2.59 14.51
N ALA A 98 -20.43 1.71 13.53
CA ALA A 98 -19.33 0.74 13.56
C ALA A 98 -17.95 1.42 13.52
N ARG A 99 -17.79 2.47 12.70
CA ARG A 99 -16.55 3.25 12.61
C ARG A 99 -16.24 3.99 13.90
N ASP A 100 -17.23 4.60 14.52
CA ASP A 100 -17.06 5.33 15.79
C ASP A 100 -16.69 4.36 16.92
N ALA A 101 -17.32 3.18 16.96
CA ALA A 101 -16.97 2.12 17.90
C ALA A 101 -15.54 1.60 17.69
N GLU A 102 -15.05 1.53 16.46
CA GLU A 102 -13.68 1.11 16.16
C GLU A 102 -12.63 2.19 16.48
N ALA A 103 -12.94 3.45 16.21
CA ALA A 103 -12.12 4.58 16.65
C ALA A 103 -12.01 4.64 18.18
N GLY A 104 -13.11 4.36 18.88
CA GLY A 104 -13.13 4.21 20.34
C GLY A 104 -12.32 3.01 20.85
N ARG A 105 -12.29 1.89 20.12
CA ARG A 105 -11.45 0.72 20.47
C ARG A 105 -9.95 0.93 20.25
N LYS A 106 -9.54 1.88 19.41
CA LYS A 106 -8.13 2.20 19.13
C LYS A 106 -7.51 3.20 20.13
N THR A 107 -8.22 3.61 21.19
CA THR A 107 -7.69 4.50 22.24
C THR A 107 -8.16 4.04 23.64
N PRO A 108 -7.31 3.83 24.66
CA PRO A 108 -5.87 3.55 24.71
C PRO A 108 -5.49 2.06 24.78
#